data_AF-A0A3D1U2A7-F1
#
_entry.id   AF-A0A3D1U2A7-F1
#
_cell.length_a   1.000
_cell.length_b   1.000
_cell.length_c   1.000
_cell.angle_alpha   90.00
_cell.angle_beta   90.00
_cell.angle_gamma   90.00
#
_symmetry.space_group_name_H-M   'P 1'
#
loop_
_entity.id
_entity.type
_entity.pdbx_description
1 polymer ?
#
loop_
_entity_poly.entity_id
_entity_poly.type
_entity_poly.pdbx_seq_one_letter_code
_entity_poly.pdbx_strand_id
1 'polypeptide(L)' 'MAAQPKRKSSRSSKGNRRGHDRAKFGSIVLCSHCRRPQLTHRICTHCGYYAGREVIAEKPARDSE' A
#
# COMPACT_ATOMS: atom_id res chain seq x y z
N MET A 1 26.20 17.49 24.92
CA MET A 1 25.06 18.42 24.83
C MET A 1 24.56 18.42 23.39
N ALA A 2 23.27 18.18 23.15
CA ALA A 2 22.70 18.17 21.79
C ALA A 2 22.38 19.61 21.33
N ALA A 3 22.38 19.82 20.01
CA ALA A 3 22.00 21.10 19.43
C ALA A 3 20.50 21.34 19.64
N GLN A 4 20.15 22.26 20.53
CA GLN A 4 18.77 22.65 20.76
C GLN A 4 18.31 23.72 19.77
N PRO A 5 17.07 23.63 19.26
CA PRO A 5 16.52 24.67 18.40
C PRO A 5 16.41 25.99 19.19
N LYS A 6 17.00 27.06 18.65
CA LYS A 6 16.96 28.39 19.26
C LYS A 6 15.54 28.96 19.35
N ARG A 7 14.65 28.61 18.41
CA ARG A 7 13.27 29.08 18.32
C ARG A 7 12.34 28.01 17.73
N LYS A 8 11.04 28.16 17.97
CA LYS A 8 9.99 27.34 17.35
C LYS A 8 9.94 27.58 15.85
N SER A 9 9.88 26.51 15.06
CA SER A 9 9.60 26.60 13.61
C SER A 9 8.21 27.19 13.37
N SER A 10 8.10 28.14 12.44
CA SER A 10 6.81 28.72 12.04
C SER A 10 5.86 27.65 11.48
N ARG A 11 4.55 27.92 11.52
CA ARG A 11 3.53 27.04 10.92
C ARG A 11 3.76 26.88 9.41
N SER A 12 4.09 27.98 8.72
CA SER A 12 4.38 27.99 7.28
C SER A 12 5.60 27.12 6.95
N SER A 13 6.72 27.30 7.65
CA SER A 13 7.95 26.50 7.42
C SER A 13 7.73 25.01 7.69
N LYS A 14 6.95 24.67 8.72
CA LYS A 14 6.58 23.27 9.00
C LYS A 14 5.67 22.69 7.90
N GLY A 15 4.71 23.48 7.42
CA GLY A 15 3.80 23.10 6.33
C GLY A 15 4.55 22.84 5.02
N ASN A 16 5.40 23.78 4.60
CA ASN A 16 6.21 23.65 3.39
C ASN A 16 7.12 22.41 3.45
N ARG A 17 7.77 22.19 4.60
CA ARG A 17 8.61 20.99 4.78
C ARG A 17 7.81 19.70 4.63
N ARG A 18 6.59 19.64 5.18
CA ARG A 18 5.70 18.47 5.09
C ARG A 18 4.94 18.38 3.77
N GLY A 19 4.98 19.40 2.91
CA GLY A 19 4.25 19.40 1.65
C GLY A 19 4.68 18.28 0.69
N HIS A 20 5.90 17.77 0.86
CA HIS A 20 6.42 16.65 0.08
C HIS A 20 6.12 15.27 0.69
N ASP A 21 5.61 15.22 1.92
CA ASP A 21 5.35 13.99 2.68
C ASP A 21 4.04 13.32 2.24
N ARG A 22 3.88 13.06 0.94
CA ARG A 22 2.71 12.38 0.36
C ARG A 22 2.98 10.90 0.11
N ALA A 23 2.09 10.05 0.58
CA ALA A 23 2.09 8.63 0.21
C ALA A 23 1.59 8.45 -1.23
N LYS A 24 2.23 7.55 -1.99
CA LYS A 24 1.74 7.13 -3.31
C LYS A 24 0.96 5.82 -3.15
N PHE A 25 -0.18 5.71 -3.82
CA PHE A 25 -0.90 4.45 -3.91
C PHE A 25 -0.20 3.48 -4.87
N GLY A 26 -0.27 2.19 -4.56
CA GLY A 26 0.17 1.13 -5.47
C GLY A 26 -0.80 0.96 -6.63
N SER A 27 -0.31 0.40 -7.75
CA SER A 27 -1.13 0.07 -8.90
C SER A 27 -2.09 -1.09 -8.58
N ILE A 28 -3.38 -0.85 -8.81
CA ILE A 28 -4.46 -1.81 -8.65
C ILE A 28 -4.91 -2.27 -10.03
N VAL A 29 -4.98 -3.59 -10.23
CA VAL A 29 -5.46 -4.24 -11.45
C VAL A 29 -6.55 -5.24 -11.12
N LEU A 30 -7.42 -5.54 -12.08
CA LEU A 30 -8.43 -6.57 -11.92
C LEU A 30 -7.81 -7.96 -12.12
N CYS A 31 -8.19 -8.92 -11.28
CA CYS A 31 -7.82 -10.31 -11.46
C CYS A 31 -8.53 -10.93 -12.65
N SER A 32 -7.80 -11.62 -13.53
CA SER A 32 -8.34 -12.28 -14.72
C SER A 32 -9.33 -13.41 -14.41
N HIS A 33 -9.27 -14.01 -13.21
CA HIS A 33 -10.15 -15.12 -12.81
C HIS A 33 -11.40 -14.65 -12.07
N CYS A 34 -11.22 -13.91 -10.97
CA CYS A 34 -12.34 -13.53 -10.08
C CYS A 34 -12.81 -12.08 -10.24
N ARG A 35 -12.15 -11.27 -11.10
CA ARG A 35 -12.43 -9.84 -11.32
C ARG A 35 -12.39 -8.96 -10.08
N ARG A 36 -11.75 -9.41 -9.00
CA ARG A 36 -11.49 -8.60 -7.80
C ARG A 36 -10.26 -7.71 -7.98
N PRO A 37 -10.20 -6.55 -7.31
CA PRO A 37 -9.01 -5.70 -7.32
C PRO A 37 -7.86 -6.41 -6.63
N GLN A 38 -6.68 -6.33 -7.23
CA GLN A 38 -5.43 -6.87 -6.70
C GLN A 38 -4.27 -5.93 -7.02
N LEU A 39 -3.17 -6.08 -6.29
CA LEU A 39 -1.93 -5.37 -6.61
C LEU A 39 -1.25 -5.99 -7.83
N THR A 40 -0.62 -5.16 -8.65
CA THR A 40 0.19 -5.61 -9.79
C THR A 40 1.31 -6.57 -9.35
N HIS A 41 1.58 -7.58 -10.17
CA HIS A 41 2.62 -8.60 -9.96
C HIS A 41 2.50 -9.39 -8.63
N ARG A 42 1.32 -9.43 -8.02
CA ARG A 42 1.03 -10.27 -6.85
C ARG A 42 0.02 -11.36 -7.18
N ILE A 43 0.04 -12.43 -6.40
CA ILE A 43 -0.97 -13.48 -6.42
C ILE A 43 -2.28 -12.90 -5.88
N CYS A 44 -3.41 -13.24 -6.50
CA CYS A 44 -4.71 -12.83 -5.97
C CYS A 44 -4.97 -13.52 -4.62
N THR A 45 -5.15 -12.76 -3.54
CA THR A 45 -5.44 -13.29 -2.20
C THR A 45 -6.78 -14.01 -2.12
N HIS A 46 -7.73 -13.70 -3.00
CA HIS A 46 -9.07 -14.29 -2.96
C HIS A 46 -9.18 -15.62 -3.73
N CYS A 47 -8.47 -15.76 -4.85
CA CYS A 47 -8.58 -16.96 -5.68
C CYS A 47 -7.28 -17.77 -5.78
N GLY A 48 -6.13 -17.27 -5.30
CA GLY A 48 -4.87 -18.03 -5.34
C GLY A 48 -4.24 -18.15 -6.73
N TYR A 49 -4.81 -17.49 -7.74
CA TYR A 49 -4.31 -17.53 -9.13
C TYR A 49 -3.30 -16.41 -9.41
N TYR A 50 -2.27 -16.74 -10.20
CA TYR A 50 -1.34 -15.80 -10.82
C TYR A 50 -1.08 -16.22 -12.27
N ALA A 51 -1.21 -15.28 -13.20
CA ALA A 51 -1.00 -15.52 -14.64
C ALA A 51 -1.76 -16.75 -15.20
N GLY A 52 -2.99 -16.97 -14.72
CA GLY A 52 -3.85 -18.09 -15.17
C GLY A 52 -3.50 -19.45 -14.58
N ARG A 53 -2.52 -19.54 -13.67
CA ARG A 53 -2.17 -20.77 -12.95
C ARG A 53 -2.59 -20.67 -11.50
N GLU A 54 -3.08 -21.80 -10.97
CA GLU A 54 -3.37 -21.94 -9.54
C GLU A 54 -2.05 -22.11 -8.80
N VAL A 55 -1.71 -21.16 -7.93
CA VAL A 55 -0.45 -21.17 -7.17
C VAL A 55 -0.67 -21.60 -5.73
N ILE A 56 -1.87 -21.36 -5.19
CA ILE A 56 -2.24 -21.71 -3.82
C ILE A 56 -3.43 -22.66 -3.88
N ALA A 57 -3.23 -23.92 -3.46
CA ALA A 57 -4.27 -24.96 -3.41
C ALA A 57 -5.24 -24.77 -2.23
N GLU A 58 -4.87 -23.96 -1.24
CA GLU A 58 -5.67 -23.68 -0.05
C GLU A 58 -6.14 -22.22 -0.06
N LYS A 59 -7.45 -21.99 -0.13
CA LYS A 59 -8.03 -20.65 -0.02
C LYS A 59 -7.62 -20.03 1.33
N PRO A 60 -6.89 -18.91 1.38
CA PRO A 60 -6.65 -18.25 2.66
C PRO A 60 -7.96 -17.61 3.14
N ALA A 61 -8.48 -18.13 4.25
CA ALA A 61 -9.60 -17.58 5.00
C ALA A 61 -9.20 -16.25 5.64
N ARG A 62 -9.50 -15.12 5.01
CA ARG A 62 -9.37 -13.79 5.65
C ARG A 62 -10.54 -12.89 5.28
N ASP A 63 -11.74 -13.42 5.44
CA ASP A 63 -12.97 -12.62 5.55
C ASP A 63 -13.67 -13.05 6.87
N SER A 64 -13.06 -12.73 8.01
CA SER A 64 -13.68 -12.80 9.34
C SER A 64 -12.90 -11.92 10.34
N GLU A 65 -12.97 -10.60 10.12
CA GLU A 65 -13.07 -9.52 11.14
C GLU A 65 -13.38 -8.21 10.39
#